data_AF-A0A9D7BQ17-F1
#
_entry.id   AF-A0A9D7BQ17-F1
#
_cell.length_a   1.000
_cell.length_b   1.000
_cell.length_c   1.000
_cell.angle_alpha   90.00
_cell.angle_beta   90.00
_cell.angle_gamma   90.00
#
_symmetry.space_group_name_H-M   'P 1'
#
loop_
_entity.id
_entity.type
_entity.pdbx_description
1 polymer ?
#
loop_
_entity_poly.entity_id
_entity_poly.type
_entity_poly.pdbx_seq_one_letter_code
_entity_poly.pdbx_strand_id
1 'polypeptide(L)'
;MKYFCILGFWVYFFVTLNAQPYTDYIGAGHHKGVVVTSSSDDQRGIFPQKAEGQKTISGEGLTGKRNEMARFLTQVSFGFSERELNEATEMGIENWLDSQFLETESKYEERMDSFALLLYQYYLANGEDPDNLSSDLIWVHFRYAWWDINTFGKDQLRQRMAYALSQILVISDDADIGRFARGLAYYYQLMS
;
A
#
# COMPACT_ATOMS: atom_id res chain seq x y z
N MET A 1 69.27 -28.46 -3.69
CA MET A 1 67.89 -28.01 -4.03
C MET A 1 66.93 -29.18 -3.97
N LYS A 2 66.18 -29.32 -2.87
CA LYS A 2 64.95 -30.11 -2.80
C LYS A 2 64.01 -29.34 -1.89
N TYR A 3 63.01 -28.68 -2.46
CA TYR A 3 62.00 -27.91 -1.73
C TYR A 3 60.85 -28.85 -1.37
N PHE A 4 60.56 -28.97 -0.08
CA PHE A 4 59.46 -29.75 0.47
C PHE A 4 58.27 -28.79 0.69
N CYS A 5 57.24 -28.89 -0.15
CA CYS A 5 56.01 -28.11 0.03
C CYS A 5 55.16 -28.75 1.12
N ILE A 6 54.93 -28.03 2.22
CA ILE A 6 53.93 -28.39 3.24
C ILE A 6 52.70 -27.51 2.98
N LEU A 7 51.64 -28.13 2.48
CA LEU A 7 50.35 -27.51 2.25
C LEU A 7 49.51 -27.67 3.54
N GLY A 8 49.41 -26.60 4.32
CA GLY A 8 48.61 -26.57 5.54
C GLY A 8 47.13 -26.40 5.21
N PHE A 9 46.31 -27.42 5.50
CA PHE A 9 44.87 -27.38 5.33
C PHE A 9 44.22 -26.85 6.63
N TRP A 10 43.78 -25.60 6.62
CA TRP A 10 43.09 -24.98 7.76
C TRP A 10 41.60 -25.34 7.69
N VAL A 11 41.17 -26.29 8.51
CA VAL A 11 39.74 -26.61 8.67
C VAL A 11 39.14 -25.60 9.65
N TYR A 12 38.41 -24.62 9.12
CA TYR A 12 37.55 -23.74 9.93
C TYR A 12 36.37 -24.56 10.45
N PHE A 13 36.43 -24.94 11.73
CA PHE A 13 35.29 -25.54 12.43
C PHE A 13 34.35 -24.42 12.87
N PHE A 14 33.33 -24.12 12.06
CA PHE A 14 32.25 -23.21 12.44
C PHE A 14 31.37 -23.90 13.49
N VAL A 15 31.51 -23.49 14.75
CA VAL A 15 30.56 -23.86 15.80
C VAL A 15 29.32 -22.98 15.64
N THR A 16 28.24 -23.54 15.10
CA THR A 16 26.92 -22.91 15.17
C THR A 16 26.38 -23.07 16.59
N LEU A 17 26.46 -22.00 17.39
CA LEU A 17 25.72 -21.91 18.64
C LEU A 17 24.23 -21.76 18.30
N ASN A 18 23.46 -22.82 18.45
CA ASN A 18 22.00 -22.72 18.45
C ASN A 18 21.58 -21.94 19.71
N ALA A 19 21.25 -20.66 19.52
CA ALA A 19 20.48 -19.91 20.52
C ALA A 19 19.14 -20.63 20.75
N GLN A 20 18.64 -20.59 21.98
CA GLN A 20 17.59 -21.48 22.50
C GLN A 20 16.39 -21.70 21.54
N PRO A 21 15.90 -22.95 21.38
CA PRO A 21 14.86 -23.33 20.43
C PRO A 21 13.43 -23.20 21.00
N TYR A 22 13.22 -22.48 22.10
CA TYR A 22 11.89 -22.36 22.69
C TYR A 22 11.05 -21.37 21.87
N THR A 23 10.19 -21.90 21.01
CA THR A 23 9.17 -21.14 20.26
C THR A 23 7.97 -20.77 21.12
N ASP A 24 7.90 -21.28 22.36
CA ASP A 24 6.83 -21.02 23.31
C ASP A 24 7.19 -19.79 24.15
N TYR A 25 6.34 -18.76 24.05
CA TYR A 25 6.48 -17.53 24.81
C TYR A 25 5.14 -17.20 25.46
N ILE A 26 5.18 -16.55 26.62
CA ILE A 26 3.96 -16.16 27.34
C ILE A 26 3.52 -14.78 26.83
N GLY A 27 2.27 -14.68 26.34
CA GLY A 27 1.67 -13.43 25.89
C GLY A 27 1.32 -13.36 24.40
N ALA A 28 0.70 -12.25 23.98
CA ALA A 28 0.23 -12.00 22.62
C ALA A 28 -0.58 -13.16 22.01
N GLY A 29 -1.43 -13.80 22.81
CA GLY A 29 -2.26 -14.93 22.38
C GLY A 29 -1.74 -16.29 22.83
N HIS A 30 -0.47 -16.41 23.21
CA HIS A 30 0.09 -17.61 23.82
C HIS A 30 -0.15 -17.62 25.33
N HIS A 31 -1.36 -18.03 25.73
CA HIS A 31 -1.82 -18.02 27.12
C HIS A 31 -2.47 -19.33 27.55
N LYS A 32 -2.34 -20.39 26.74
CA LYS A 32 -2.95 -21.70 27.03
C LYS A 32 -2.32 -22.30 28.29
N GLY A 33 -3.15 -22.56 29.30
CA GLY A 33 -2.68 -23.08 30.60
C GLY A 33 -2.14 -22.02 31.56
N VAL A 34 -2.19 -20.74 31.19
CA VAL A 34 -1.79 -19.64 32.08
C VAL A 34 -2.99 -19.17 32.90
N VAL A 35 -2.84 -19.18 34.22
CA VAL A 35 -3.84 -18.63 35.16
C VAL A 35 -3.47 -17.18 35.46
N VAL A 36 -4.34 -16.26 35.05
CA VAL A 36 -4.19 -14.84 35.34
C VAL A 36 -5.09 -14.45 36.50
N THR A 37 -4.51 -13.86 37.55
CA THR A 37 -5.23 -13.29 38.68
C THR A 37 -5.05 -11.78 38.68
N SER A 38 -6.16 -11.03 38.70
CA SER A 38 -6.15 -9.56 38.82
C SER A 38 -6.81 -9.14 40.13
N SER A 39 -6.32 -8.06 40.75
CA SER A 39 -6.96 -7.45 41.92
C SER A 39 -8.14 -6.55 41.54
N SER A 40 -8.28 -6.19 40.27
CA SER A 40 -9.36 -5.33 39.76
C SER A 40 -9.60 -5.61 38.28
N ASP A 41 -10.87 -5.71 37.88
CA ASP A 41 -11.30 -5.83 36.49
C ASP A 41 -12.41 -4.79 36.23
N ASP A 42 -12.40 -4.16 35.06
CA ASP A 42 -13.49 -3.26 34.66
C ASP A 42 -14.56 -4.04 33.90
N GLN A 43 -15.68 -4.29 34.59
CA GLN A 43 -16.87 -4.93 34.03
C GLN A 43 -18.04 -3.96 33.86
N ARG A 44 -17.81 -2.66 34.04
CA ARG A 44 -18.86 -1.65 33.87
C ARG A 44 -19.26 -1.64 32.39
N GLY A 45 -20.55 -1.84 32.10
CA GLY A 45 -21.11 -1.83 30.73
C GLY A 45 -21.12 -0.45 30.07
N ILE A 46 -20.26 0.47 30.50
CA ILE A 46 -20.10 1.83 29.97
C ILE A 46 -19.37 1.78 28.63
N PHE A 47 -18.41 0.86 28.49
CA PHE A 47 -17.66 0.64 27.26
C PHE A 47 -17.97 -0.74 26.68
N PRO A 48 -17.93 -0.88 25.33
CA PRO A 48 -18.17 -2.16 24.67
C PRO A 48 -17.06 -3.19 24.96
N GLN A 49 -15.87 -2.74 25.34
CA GLN A 49 -14.72 -3.59 25.68
C GLN A 49 -14.55 -3.65 27.21
N LYS A 50 -14.39 -4.85 27.75
CA LYS A 50 -14.14 -5.09 29.18
C LYS A 50 -12.65 -5.25 29.45
N ALA A 51 -12.15 -4.58 30.48
CA ALA A 51 -10.75 -4.68 30.88
C ALA A 51 -10.60 -5.78 31.94
N GLU A 52 -10.50 -7.02 31.48
CA GLU A 52 -10.29 -8.20 32.32
C GLU A 52 -8.80 -8.54 32.38
N GLY A 53 -8.32 -9.06 33.52
CA GLY A 53 -6.92 -9.49 33.68
C GLY A 53 -6.43 -10.41 32.56
N GLN A 54 -7.27 -11.30 32.03
CA GLN A 54 -6.94 -12.18 30.91
C GLN A 54 -6.55 -11.44 29.61
N LYS A 55 -7.05 -10.22 29.38
CA LYS A 55 -6.71 -9.42 28.19
C LYS A 55 -5.26 -8.94 28.18
N THR A 56 -4.59 -8.92 29.35
CA THR A 56 -3.16 -8.56 29.44
C THR A 56 -2.24 -9.57 28.76
N ILE A 57 -2.67 -10.82 28.64
CA ILE A 57 -1.88 -11.92 28.09
C ILE A 57 -2.46 -12.49 26.79
N SER A 58 -3.79 -12.40 26.60
CA SER A 58 -4.47 -12.98 25.44
C SER A 58 -4.10 -12.28 24.13
N GLY A 59 -3.44 -11.12 24.17
CA GLY A 59 -3.09 -10.33 22.99
C GLY A 59 -4.29 -9.62 22.36
N GLU A 60 -5.49 -9.86 22.85
CA GLU A 60 -6.70 -9.20 22.37
C GLU A 60 -6.70 -7.73 22.79
N GLY A 61 -6.88 -6.84 21.81
CA GLY A 61 -6.71 -5.40 22.01
C GLY A 61 -5.28 -4.90 21.77
N LEU A 62 -4.32 -5.78 21.47
CA LEU A 62 -2.98 -5.40 20.99
C LEU A 62 -3.03 -4.87 19.56
N THR A 63 -3.60 -3.68 19.39
CA THR A 63 -3.83 -3.03 18.09
C THR A 63 -2.64 -2.20 17.63
N GLY A 64 -1.51 -2.19 18.36
CA GLY A 64 -0.35 -1.35 18.08
C GLY A 64 0.16 -1.49 16.64
N LYS A 65 0.41 -2.72 16.18
CA LYS A 65 0.87 -3.00 14.81
C LYS A 65 -0.15 -2.54 13.76
N ARG A 66 -1.43 -2.81 13.99
CA ARG A 66 -2.52 -2.37 13.09
C ARG A 66 -2.60 -0.85 13.03
N ASN A 67 -2.47 -0.16 14.16
CA ASN A 67 -2.52 1.31 14.22
C ASN A 67 -1.29 1.94 13.56
N GLU A 68 -0.11 1.33 13.72
CA GLU A 68 1.11 1.74 13.04
C GLU A 68 0.98 1.58 11.52
N MET A 69 0.51 0.42 11.06
CA MET A 69 0.24 0.17 9.63
C MET A 69 -0.81 1.14 9.09
N ALA A 70 -1.90 1.40 9.82
CA ALA A 70 -2.91 2.37 9.41
C ALA A 70 -2.31 3.77 9.21
N ARG A 71 -1.50 4.23 10.17
CA ARG A 71 -0.80 5.52 10.06
C ARG A 71 0.16 5.56 8.88
N PHE A 72 0.90 4.47 8.68
CA PHE A 72 1.81 4.34 7.55
C PHE A 72 1.06 4.44 6.22
N LEU A 73 0.03 3.60 6.00
CA LEU A 73 -0.76 3.61 4.77
C LEU A 73 -1.43 4.98 4.51
N THR A 74 -1.94 5.67 5.54
CA THR A 74 -2.48 7.03 5.38
C THR A 74 -1.46 8.01 4.79
N GLN A 75 -0.16 7.82 5.03
CA GLN A 75 0.88 8.69 4.52
C GLN A 75 1.29 8.32 3.09
N VAL A 76 1.34 7.02 2.79
CA VAL A 76 1.93 6.48 1.55
C VAL A 76 0.92 6.07 0.48
N SER A 77 -0.38 6.12 0.75
CA SER A 77 -1.45 5.85 -0.22
C SER A 77 -2.48 6.99 -0.28
N PHE A 78 -3.47 6.86 -1.17
CA PHE A 78 -4.66 7.74 -1.21
C PHE A 78 -5.78 7.29 -0.29
N GLY A 79 -5.55 6.22 0.48
CA GLY A 79 -6.54 5.57 1.32
C GLY A 79 -6.33 4.07 1.33
N PHE A 80 -7.07 3.40 2.20
CA PHE A 80 -7.07 1.94 2.29
C PHE A 80 -8.40 1.46 2.86
N SER A 81 -8.80 0.28 2.43
CA SER A 81 -9.91 -0.48 3.00
C SER A 81 -9.46 -1.25 4.24
N GLU A 82 -10.43 -1.69 5.05
CA GLU A 82 -10.17 -2.57 6.21
C GLU A 82 -9.47 -3.88 5.80
N ARG A 83 -9.79 -4.39 4.60
CA ARG A 83 -9.14 -5.58 4.05
C ARG A 83 -7.66 -5.33 3.77
N GLU A 84 -7.35 -4.26 3.06
CA GLU A 84 -5.96 -3.89 2.73
C GLU A 84 -5.13 -3.57 3.97
N LEU A 85 -5.74 -2.93 4.99
CA LEU A 85 -5.07 -2.69 6.25
C LEU A 85 -4.67 -4.01 6.94
N ASN A 86 -5.57 -4.99 6.98
CA ASN A 86 -5.28 -6.28 7.60
C ASN A 86 -4.20 -7.04 6.81
N GLU A 87 -4.33 -7.10 5.48
CA GLU A 87 -3.34 -7.73 4.59
C GLU A 87 -1.95 -7.07 4.75
N ALA A 88 -1.87 -5.74 4.74
CA ALA A 88 -0.62 -5.01 4.94
C ALA A 88 -0.06 -5.18 6.36
N THR A 89 -0.92 -5.25 7.38
CA THR A 89 -0.49 -5.48 8.78
C THR A 89 0.15 -6.85 8.95
N GLU A 90 -0.39 -7.88 8.27
CA GLU A 90 0.18 -9.22 8.25
C GLU A 90 1.47 -9.29 7.43
N MET A 91 1.52 -8.59 6.30
CA MET A 91 2.69 -8.51 5.42
C MET A 91 3.86 -7.76 6.06
N GLY A 92 3.58 -6.68 6.79
CA GLY A 92 4.57 -5.76 7.34
C GLY A 92 5.01 -4.67 6.35
N ILE A 93 5.55 -3.57 6.87
CA ILE A 93 5.86 -2.33 6.11
C ILE A 93 6.86 -2.59 4.98
N GLU A 94 7.99 -3.24 5.28
CA GLU A 94 9.07 -3.45 4.30
C GLU A 94 8.60 -4.30 3.12
N ASN A 95 7.96 -5.44 3.41
CA ASN A 95 7.40 -6.30 2.37
C ASN A 95 6.30 -5.59 1.56
N TRP A 96 5.51 -4.73 2.21
CA TRP A 96 4.52 -3.91 1.49
C TRP A 96 5.20 -2.92 0.54
N LEU A 97 6.27 -2.24 0.97
CA LEU A 97 7.05 -1.34 0.11
C LEU A 97 7.66 -2.09 -1.08
N ASP A 98 8.28 -3.25 -0.83
CA ASP A 98 8.83 -4.10 -1.88
C ASP A 98 7.76 -4.51 -2.90
N SER A 99 6.55 -4.85 -2.42
CA SER A 99 5.42 -5.18 -3.31
C SER A 99 5.02 -3.99 -4.20
N GLN A 100 5.05 -2.76 -3.66
CA GLN A 100 4.69 -1.56 -4.40
C GLN A 100 5.73 -1.17 -5.45
N PHE A 101 7.02 -1.45 -5.20
CA PHE A 101 8.06 -1.24 -6.21
C PHE A 101 7.99 -2.22 -7.38
N LEU A 102 7.44 -3.42 -7.15
CA LEU A 102 7.25 -4.45 -8.15
C LEU A 102 5.90 -4.36 -8.87
N GLU A 103 4.95 -3.58 -8.35
CA GLU A 103 3.64 -3.41 -8.95
C GLU A 103 3.74 -2.75 -10.32
N THR A 104 2.85 -3.15 -11.23
CA THR A 104 2.83 -2.60 -12.58
C THR A 104 2.37 -1.15 -12.54
N GLU A 105 3.04 -0.28 -13.29
CA GLU A 105 2.65 1.12 -13.41
C GLU A 105 1.22 1.25 -13.96
N SER A 106 0.42 2.11 -13.32
CA SER A 106 -0.83 2.57 -13.90
C SER A 106 -0.53 3.49 -15.08
N LYS A 107 -1.27 3.32 -16.19
CA LYS A 107 -1.09 4.09 -17.43
C LYS A 107 -2.21 5.11 -17.59
N TYR A 108 -1.89 6.38 -17.32
CA TYR A 108 -2.87 7.47 -17.37
C TYR A 108 -3.49 7.66 -18.75
N GLU A 109 -2.69 7.57 -19.81
CA GLU A 109 -3.17 7.75 -21.19
C GLU A 109 -4.13 6.62 -21.59
N GLU A 110 -3.74 5.36 -21.36
CA GLU A 110 -4.59 4.20 -21.65
C GLU A 110 -5.92 4.27 -20.88
N ARG A 111 -5.86 4.65 -19.59
CA ARG A 111 -7.07 4.77 -18.77
C ARG A 111 -7.97 5.89 -19.27
N MET A 112 -7.41 7.05 -19.58
CA MET A 112 -8.15 8.18 -20.15
C MET A 112 -8.82 7.81 -21.48
N ASP A 113 -8.10 7.20 -22.41
CA ASP A 113 -8.63 6.77 -23.70
C ASP A 113 -9.76 5.73 -23.51
N SER A 114 -9.64 4.84 -22.52
CA SER A 114 -10.71 3.88 -22.19
C SER A 114 -12.00 4.57 -21.72
N PHE A 115 -11.89 5.63 -20.91
CA PHE A 115 -13.05 6.40 -20.46
C PHE A 115 -13.68 7.19 -21.61
N ALA A 116 -12.86 7.81 -22.47
CA ALA A 116 -13.35 8.52 -23.64
C ALA A 116 -14.13 7.59 -24.58
N LEU A 117 -13.62 6.38 -24.81
CA LEU A 117 -14.30 5.37 -25.62
C LEU A 117 -15.63 4.92 -24.98
N LEU A 118 -15.64 4.70 -23.66
CA LEU A 118 -16.86 4.35 -22.94
C LEU A 118 -17.93 5.44 -23.07
N LEU A 119 -17.53 6.70 -22.92
CA LEU A 119 -18.44 7.85 -23.03
C LEU A 119 -18.97 8.00 -24.46
N TYR A 120 -18.11 7.85 -25.46
CA TYR A 120 -18.50 7.84 -26.87
C TYR A 120 -19.56 6.76 -27.17
N GLN A 121 -19.32 5.52 -26.72
CA GLN A 121 -20.28 4.42 -26.91
C GLN A 121 -21.61 4.68 -26.18
N TYR A 122 -21.57 5.28 -24.99
CA TYR A 122 -22.76 5.66 -24.25
C TYR A 122 -23.61 6.67 -25.03
N TYR A 123 -23.01 7.73 -25.59
CA TYR A 123 -23.76 8.72 -26.35
C TYR A 123 -24.35 8.15 -27.65
N LEU A 124 -23.59 7.35 -28.40
CA LEU A 124 -24.11 6.66 -29.58
C LEU A 124 -25.31 5.76 -29.26
N ALA A 125 -25.25 5.02 -28.16
CA ALA A 125 -26.36 4.17 -27.72
C ALA A 125 -27.61 4.97 -27.33
N ASN A 126 -27.45 6.25 -26.95
CA ASN A 126 -28.55 7.17 -26.64
C ASN A 126 -29.02 7.99 -27.86
N GLY A 127 -28.51 7.72 -29.06
CA GLY A 127 -28.97 8.32 -30.31
C GLY A 127 -28.35 9.68 -30.64
N GLU A 128 -27.22 10.04 -30.01
CA GLU A 128 -26.43 11.19 -30.44
C GLU A 128 -25.81 10.96 -31.83
N ASP A 129 -25.70 12.04 -32.59
CA ASP A 129 -25.03 12.02 -33.89
C ASP A 129 -23.51 11.89 -33.68
N PRO A 130 -22.83 10.89 -34.30
CA PRO A 130 -21.38 10.76 -34.24
C PRO A 130 -20.64 12.05 -34.59
N ASP A 131 -21.16 12.86 -35.51
CA ASP A 131 -20.51 14.10 -35.98
C ASP A 131 -20.59 15.23 -34.94
N ASN A 132 -21.50 15.14 -33.96
CA ASN A 132 -21.62 16.09 -32.85
C ASN A 132 -20.72 15.70 -31.65
N LEU A 133 -20.14 14.51 -31.64
CA LEU A 133 -19.28 14.04 -30.57
C LEU A 133 -17.84 14.49 -30.82
N SER A 134 -17.36 15.40 -29.98
CA SER A 134 -15.96 15.83 -30.00
C SER A 134 -15.03 14.65 -29.72
N SER A 135 -14.10 14.39 -30.63
CA SER A 135 -12.99 13.46 -30.42
C SER A 135 -11.84 14.04 -29.59
N ASP A 136 -11.85 15.36 -29.37
CA ASP A 136 -10.81 16.06 -28.63
C ASP A 136 -10.89 15.77 -27.13
N LEU A 137 -9.78 15.27 -26.58
CA LEU A 137 -9.63 14.99 -25.16
C LEU A 137 -9.13 16.24 -24.43
N ILE A 138 -10.00 16.78 -23.58
CA ILE A 138 -9.70 17.91 -22.67
C ILE A 138 -9.42 17.44 -21.24
N TRP A 139 -8.94 18.36 -20.39
CA TRP A 139 -8.59 18.17 -18.98
C TRP A 139 -9.60 17.35 -18.15
N VAL A 140 -10.89 17.43 -18.46
CA VAL A 140 -11.94 16.64 -17.79
C VAL A 140 -11.67 15.13 -17.90
N HIS A 141 -11.28 14.66 -19.08
CA HIS A 141 -10.98 13.23 -19.32
C HIS A 141 -9.76 12.78 -18.53
N PHE A 142 -8.72 13.62 -18.50
CA PHE A 142 -7.54 13.37 -17.67
C PHE A 142 -7.93 13.28 -16.18
N ARG A 143 -8.75 14.21 -15.67
CA ARG A 143 -9.19 14.19 -14.27
C ARG A 143 -9.96 12.91 -13.92
N TYR A 144 -10.79 12.37 -14.83
CA TYR A 144 -11.45 11.08 -14.60
C TYR A 144 -10.45 9.92 -14.47
N ALA A 145 -9.48 9.84 -15.39
CA ALA A 145 -8.43 8.83 -15.30
C ALA A 145 -7.61 8.98 -14.00
N TRP A 146 -7.31 10.22 -13.60
CA TRP A 146 -6.58 10.52 -12.39
C TRP A 146 -7.31 10.08 -11.12
N TRP A 147 -8.61 10.40 -11.00
CA TRP A 147 -9.39 9.96 -9.86
C TRP A 147 -9.50 8.44 -9.79
N ASP A 148 -9.70 7.80 -10.93
CA ASP A 148 -9.85 6.34 -10.99
C ASP A 148 -8.55 5.62 -10.61
N ILE A 149 -7.42 6.03 -11.19
CA ILE A 149 -6.10 5.45 -10.88
C ILE A 149 -5.74 5.66 -9.41
N ASN A 150 -5.94 6.86 -8.86
CA ASN A 150 -5.57 7.11 -7.47
C ASN A 150 -6.49 6.37 -6.48
N THR A 151 -7.73 6.08 -6.87
CA THR A 151 -8.69 5.39 -6.00
C THR A 151 -8.54 3.87 -6.07
N PHE A 152 -8.33 3.32 -7.28
CA PHE A 152 -8.41 1.88 -7.54
C PHE A 152 -7.11 1.27 -8.07
N GLY A 153 -6.11 2.09 -8.41
CA GLY A 153 -4.80 1.64 -8.83
C GLY A 153 -4.07 0.90 -7.72
N LYS A 154 -3.31 -0.13 -8.09
CA LYS A 154 -2.58 -0.98 -7.16
C LYS A 154 -1.23 -0.38 -6.73
N ASP A 155 -0.70 0.51 -7.56
CA ASP A 155 0.58 1.21 -7.40
C ASP A 155 0.42 2.48 -6.53
N GLN A 156 -0.25 2.35 -5.39
CA GLN A 156 -0.60 3.45 -4.49
C GLN A 156 0.60 4.30 -4.06
N LEU A 157 1.73 3.67 -3.74
CA LEU A 157 2.96 4.38 -3.37
C LEU A 157 3.43 5.31 -4.49
N ARG A 158 3.43 4.78 -5.73
CA ARG A 158 3.83 5.50 -6.92
C ARG A 158 2.96 6.72 -7.16
N GLN A 159 1.65 6.54 -7.05
CA GLN A 159 0.69 7.61 -7.23
C GLN A 159 0.79 8.68 -6.15
N ARG A 160 1.02 8.28 -4.89
CA ARG A 160 1.23 9.22 -3.78
C ARG A 160 2.49 10.07 -3.99
N MET A 161 3.56 9.47 -4.49
CA MET A 161 4.79 10.18 -4.87
C MET A 161 4.56 11.15 -6.03
N ALA A 162 3.89 10.71 -7.09
CA ALA A 162 3.57 11.56 -8.23
C ALA A 162 2.75 12.79 -7.80
N TYR A 163 1.80 12.61 -6.88
CA TYR A 163 1.03 13.72 -6.32
C TYR A 163 1.88 14.66 -5.46
N ALA A 164 2.78 14.14 -4.62
CA ALA A 164 3.69 14.99 -3.85
C ALA A 164 4.60 15.83 -4.77
N LEU A 165 5.09 15.23 -5.86
CA LEU A 165 5.88 15.92 -6.88
C LEU A 165 5.05 16.96 -7.64
N SER A 166 3.77 16.68 -7.92
CA SER A 166 2.87 17.63 -8.60
C SER A 166 2.52 18.87 -7.78
N GLN A 167 2.74 18.84 -6.46
CA GLN A 167 2.62 20.04 -5.61
C GLN A 167 3.86 20.94 -5.66
N ILE A 168 4.99 20.43 -6.17
CA ILE A 168 6.26 21.17 -6.30
C ILE A 168 6.43 21.63 -7.74
N LEU A 169 6.30 20.70 -8.69
CA LEU A 169 6.26 20.96 -10.11
C LEU A 169 4.79 21.18 -10.46
N VAL A 170 4.39 22.44 -10.63
CA VAL A 170 2.98 22.80 -10.79
C VAL A 170 2.67 23.15 -12.24
N ILE A 171 1.61 22.55 -12.78
CA ILE A 171 1.01 22.92 -14.06
C ILE A 171 -0.46 23.34 -13.83
N SER A 172 -0.99 24.20 -14.70
CA SER A 172 -2.38 24.65 -14.62
C SER A 172 -3.18 24.13 -15.80
N ASP A 173 -4.26 23.38 -15.52
CA ASP A 173 -5.18 22.91 -16.55
C ASP A 173 -6.19 23.99 -17.00
N ASP A 174 -6.19 25.16 -16.37
CA ASP A 174 -6.93 26.36 -16.82
C ASP A 174 -6.19 27.15 -17.93
N ALA A 175 -4.95 26.74 -18.25
CA ALA A 175 -4.20 27.28 -19.38
C ALA A 175 -4.49 26.49 -20.68
N ASP A 176 -3.89 26.91 -21.80
CA ASP A 176 -4.06 26.23 -23.11
C ASP A 176 -3.71 24.73 -23.06
N ILE A 177 -2.83 24.32 -22.14
CA ILE A 177 -2.50 22.91 -21.91
C ILE A 177 -3.70 22.06 -21.49
N GLY A 178 -4.76 22.66 -20.95
CA GLY A 178 -6.01 21.99 -20.60
C GLY A 178 -6.75 21.40 -21.79
N ARG A 179 -6.44 21.86 -23.01
CA ARG A 179 -6.94 21.27 -24.27
C ARG A 179 -6.13 20.07 -24.73
N PHE A 180 -5.02 19.78 -24.06
CA PHE A 180 -4.11 18.68 -24.37
C PHE A 180 -4.11 17.66 -23.23
N ALA A 181 -5.21 16.91 -23.08
CA ALA A 181 -5.35 15.95 -21.97
C ALA A 181 -4.24 14.89 -21.94
N ARG A 182 -3.76 14.45 -23.11
CA ARG A 182 -2.59 13.56 -23.20
C ARG A 182 -1.34 14.20 -22.60
N GLY A 183 -1.12 15.50 -22.81
CA GLY A 183 -0.01 16.22 -22.20
C GLY A 183 -0.09 16.22 -20.67
N LEU A 184 -1.30 16.40 -20.12
CA LEU A 184 -1.55 16.29 -18.68
C LEU A 184 -1.31 14.85 -18.16
N ALA A 185 -1.74 13.85 -18.92
CA ALA A 185 -1.53 12.44 -18.59
C ALA A 185 -0.03 12.09 -18.58
N TYR A 186 0.71 12.47 -19.63
CA TYR A 186 2.16 12.29 -19.71
C TYR A 186 2.90 12.99 -18.58
N TYR A 187 2.45 14.19 -18.21
CA TYR A 187 3.03 14.93 -17.10
C TYR A 187 2.97 14.14 -15.78
N TYR A 188 1.79 13.59 -15.45
CA TYR A 188 1.64 12.75 -14.26
C TYR A 188 2.36 11.41 -14.38
N GLN A 189 2.33 10.79 -15.56
CA GLN A 189 3.03 9.53 -15.84
C GLN A 189 4.55 9.66 -15.66
N LEU A 190 5.14 10.82 -15.96
CA LEU A 190 6.57 11.04 -15.78
C LEU A 190 6.98 11.08 -14.30
N MET A 191 6.07 11.49 -13.42
CA MET A 191 6.33 11.61 -11.98
C MET A 191 5.96 10.34 -11.19
N SER A 192 5.15 9.46 -11.80
CA SER A 192 4.81 8.14 -11.26
C SER A 192 5.88 7.14 -11.64
#